data_AF-A0A017T1E7-F1
#
_entry.id   AF-A0A017T1E7-F1
#
_cell.length_a   1.000
_cell.length_b   1.000
_cell.length_c   1.000
_cell.angle_alpha   90.00
_cell.angle_beta   90.00
_cell.angle_gamma   90.00
#
_symmetry.space_group_name_H-M   'P 1'
#
loop_
_entity.id
_entity.type
_entity.pdbx_description
1 polymer ?
#
loop_
_entity_poly.entity_id
_entity_poly.type
_entity_poly.pdbx_seq_one_letter_code
_entity_poly.pdbx_strand_id
1 'polypeptide(L)'
;MVPSTTRPRTLGAQRYAAPPALLAALTLLAAGCTPATHSDPEFWAPHAGDTSGGEPEPEPSGPSSTSTTSGGSTTPTPADTLLTLSFTTATVGGEYEPENVGAVWVTDAQDTFVKTLEVWAGKRDEHLIKWQSASAGHDVVDAITRATRHTHVAHQSLWNGTDNGGQTVPDGAYRIYVEFTEDNSSEGEPAGPWMSIDFTKGSAPEERAVPDQRNFAGIHLSLTP
;
A
#
# COMPACT_ATOMS: atom_id res chain seq x y z
N MET A 1 39.79 -34.20 -34.88
CA MET A 1 40.23 -32.80 -34.90
C MET A 1 40.51 -32.37 -36.34
N VAL A 2 39.46 -32.07 -37.09
CA VAL A 2 39.41 -31.21 -38.29
C VAL A 2 37.94 -30.76 -38.38
N PRO A 3 37.60 -29.48 -38.21
CA PRO A 3 36.21 -29.04 -38.30
C PRO A 3 35.80 -28.76 -39.75
N SER A 4 34.65 -29.31 -40.13
CA SER A 4 33.95 -29.04 -41.39
C SER A 4 33.53 -27.56 -41.47
N THR A 5 33.98 -26.86 -42.49
CA THR A 5 33.60 -25.48 -42.79
C THR A 5 32.23 -25.45 -43.49
N THR A 6 31.20 -25.07 -42.74
CA THR A 6 29.84 -24.83 -43.22
C THR A 6 29.78 -23.60 -44.13
N ARG A 7 29.08 -23.75 -45.27
CA ARG A 7 28.86 -22.73 -46.31
C ARG A 7 28.02 -21.54 -45.81
N PRO A 8 28.15 -20.34 -46.41
CA PRO A 8 27.37 -19.17 -46.04
C PRO A 8 26.09 -18.98 -46.88
N ARG A 9 25.18 -18.19 -46.28
CA ARG A 9 24.15 -17.31 -46.88
C ARG A 9 22.94 -17.95 -47.56
N THR A 10 21.79 -17.76 -46.89
CA THR A 10 20.55 -17.37 -47.55
C THR A 10 19.87 -16.28 -46.73
N LEU A 11 19.99 -15.02 -47.18
CA LEU A 11 19.13 -13.91 -46.72
C LEU A 11 17.74 -14.13 -47.35
N GLY A 12 16.77 -14.56 -46.54
CA GLY A 12 15.36 -14.50 -46.90
C GLY A 12 14.76 -13.17 -46.43
N ALA A 13 14.81 -12.15 -47.28
CA ALA A 13 14.07 -10.91 -47.09
C ALA A 13 12.60 -11.18 -47.43
N GLN A 14 11.76 -11.40 -46.42
CA GLN A 14 10.32 -11.58 -46.62
C GLN A 14 9.62 -10.24 -46.42
N ARG A 15 9.38 -9.55 -47.54
CA ARG A 15 8.44 -8.43 -47.65
C ARG A 15 7.04 -9.00 -47.78
N TYR A 16 6.13 -8.71 -46.85
CA TYR A 16 4.67 -8.78 -47.04
C TYR A 16 4.06 -7.79 -46.02
N ALA A 17 3.78 -6.56 -46.44
CA ALA A 17 2.51 -6.10 -47.04
C ALA A 17 1.43 -5.85 -45.98
N ALA A 18 1.23 -4.57 -45.65
CA ALA A 18 0.15 -4.06 -44.83
C ALA A 18 -1.18 -4.04 -45.61
N PRO A 19 -2.32 -4.36 -44.98
CA PRO A 19 -3.64 -4.08 -45.54
C PRO A 19 -4.23 -2.75 -45.00
N PRO A 20 -5.26 -2.20 -45.66
CA PRO A 20 -5.51 -0.76 -45.76
C PRO A 20 -6.35 -0.17 -44.63
N ALA A 21 -6.18 1.14 -44.45
CA ALA A 21 -7.03 2.01 -43.65
C ALA A 21 -8.49 1.96 -44.13
N LEU A 22 -9.42 1.75 -43.19
CA LEU A 22 -10.85 1.95 -43.40
C LEU A 22 -11.31 3.10 -42.50
N LEU A 23 -11.66 4.23 -43.14
CA LEU A 23 -12.41 5.33 -42.55
C LEU A 23 -13.87 4.87 -42.36
N ALA A 24 -14.43 5.02 -41.15
CA ALA A 24 -15.88 4.98 -40.97
C ALA A 24 -16.35 5.83 -39.78
N ALA A 25 -17.07 6.90 -40.13
CA ALA A 25 -18.22 7.52 -39.49
C ALA A 25 -18.16 7.91 -38.00
N LEU A 26 -18.03 9.23 -37.82
CA LEU A 26 -18.43 10.05 -36.68
C LEU A 26 -19.95 9.96 -36.45
N THR A 27 -20.40 9.55 -35.27
CA THR A 27 -21.74 9.85 -34.74
C THR A 27 -21.63 10.48 -33.35
N LEU A 28 -22.00 11.76 -33.29
CA LEU A 28 -22.19 12.58 -32.10
C LEU A 28 -23.40 12.06 -31.31
N LEU A 29 -23.22 11.68 -30.04
CA LEU A 29 -24.27 11.79 -29.03
C LEU A 29 -23.75 12.69 -27.90
N ALA A 30 -24.21 13.93 -27.91
CA ALA A 30 -24.07 14.85 -26.79
C ALA A 30 -25.16 14.51 -25.76
N ALA A 31 -24.78 13.81 -24.70
CA ALA A 31 -25.56 13.78 -23.46
C ALA A 31 -25.02 14.91 -22.58
N GLY A 32 -25.83 15.95 -22.38
CA GLY A 32 -25.49 17.09 -21.54
C GLY A 32 -25.37 16.67 -20.08
N CYS A 33 -24.17 16.71 -19.54
CA CYS A 33 -23.95 16.91 -18.11
C CYS A 33 -23.59 18.39 -17.93
N THR A 34 -24.51 19.12 -17.30
CA THR A 34 -24.31 20.48 -16.81
C THR A 34 -23.04 20.55 -15.94
N PRO A 35 -22.19 21.57 -16.07
CA PRO A 35 -21.11 21.78 -15.11
C PRO A 35 -21.73 22.08 -13.75
N ALA A 36 -21.36 21.30 -12.74
CA ALA A 36 -21.76 21.56 -11.36
C ALA A 36 -21.02 22.81 -10.84
N THR A 37 -21.54 23.99 -11.20
CA THR A 37 -21.17 25.23 -10.52
C THR A 37 -21.99 25.33 -9.25
N HIS A 38 -21.51 24.74 -8.16
CA HIS A 38 -21.77 25.27 -6.83
C HIS A 38 -20.57 24.96 -5.94
N SER A 39 -19.58 25.86 -6.00
CA SER A 39 -18.71 26.10 -4.86
C SER A 39 -19.61 26.56 -3.73
N ASP A 40 -19.95 25.65 -2.82
CA ASP A 40 -20.69 26.00 -1.61
C ASP A 40 -19.65 26.34 -0.52
N PRO A 41 -19.41 27.63 -0.21
CA PRO A 41 -18.41 28.04 0.78
C PRO A 41 -18.81 27.69 2.22
N GLU A 42 -20.00 27.12 2.45
CA GLU A 42 -20.47 26.73 3.79
C GLU A 42 -19.88 25.40 4.31
N PHE A 43 -19.13 24.64 3.50
CA PHE A 43 -18.46 23.41 3.98
C PHE A 43 -17.32 23.68 4.99
N TRP A 44 -16.88 24.93 5.13
CA TRP A 44 -15.75 25.33 5.98
C TRP A 44 -16.15 25.98 7.32
N ALA A 45 -17.44 26.00 7.67
CA ALA A 45 -17.84 26.50 8.99
C ALA A 45 -17.50 25.47 10.09
N PRO A 46 -16.81 25.85 11.17
CA PRO A 46 -16.57 24.95 12.30
C PRO A 46 -17.90 24.64 13.01
N HIS A 47 -18.24 23.36 13.13
CA HIS A 47 -19.38 22.93 13.94
C HIS A 47 -19.12 23.24 15.42
N ALA A 48 -19.94 24.14 15.98
CA ALA A 48 -20.03 24.36 17.41
C ALA A 48 -20.45 23.05 18.10
N GLY A 49 -19.65 22.63 19.07
CA GLY A 49 -19.86 21.39 19.81
C GLY A 49 -21.15 21.42 20.62
N ASP A 50 -21.73 20.24 20.81
CA ASP A 50 -22.66 19.99 21.89
C ASP A 50 -22.15 18.81 22.74
N THR A 51 -22.23 19.02 24.04
CA THR A 51 -21.72 18.16 25.11
C THR A 51 -22.90 17.47 25.75
N SER A 52 -22.93 16.14 25.75
CA SER A 52 -23.78 15.35 26.64
C SER A 52 -23.24 13.91 26.59
N GLY A 53 -22.71 13.29 27.65
CA GLY A 53 -23.26 13.22 29.00
C GLY A 53 -23.87 11.84 29.18
N GLY A 54 -23.07 10.84 29.57
CA GLY A 54 -23.55 9.47 29.74
C GLY A 54 -22.55 8.55 30.44
N GLU A 55 -22.64 8.51 31.76
CA GLU A 55 -22.00 7.51 32.64
C GLU A 55 -22.81 6.21 32.62
N PRO A 56 -22.16 5.02 32.66
CA PRO A 56 -22.46 4.12 33.78
C PRO A 56 -21.31 3.19 34.22
N GLU A 57 -21.29 2.87 35.52
CA GLU A 57 -20.66 1.71 36.19
C GLU A 57 -21.78 1.02 37.03
N PRO A 58 -21.76 -0.27 37.49
CA PRO A 58 -20.72 -1.34 37.49
C PRO A 58 -21.12 -2.73 36.95
N GLU A 59 -20.09 -3.58 36.87
CA GLU A 59 -19.99 -5.06 36.77
C GLU A 59 -20.95 -5.90 37.63
N PRO A 60 -21.17 -7.19 37.27
CA PRO A 60 -20.64 -8.27 38.13
C PRO A 60 -20.17 -9.58 37.43
N SER A 61 -18.94 -10.01 37.78
CA SER A 61 -18.44 -11.36 38.18
C SER A 61 -19.12 -12.70 37.72
N GLY A 62 -18.39 -13.47 36.89
CA GLY A 62 -18.10 -14.94 36.98
C GLY A 62 -19.09 -15.97 36.35
N PRO A 63 -18.73 -17.28 36.17
CA PRO A 63 -17.41 -17.94 36.27
C PRO A 63 -17.00 -18.83 35.04
N SER A 64 -15.74 -19.28 35.08
CA SER A 64 -15.03 -20.36 34.38
C SER A 64 -15.80 -21.36 33.52
N SER A 65 -15.33 -21.53 32.26
CA SER A 65 -15.53 -22.75 31.47
C SER A 65 -14.19 -23.39 31.15
N THR A 66 -13.91 -24.50 31.85
CA THR A 66 -12.82 -25.43 31.54
C THR A 66 -13.11 -26.13 30.21
N SER A 67 -12.24 -25.98 29.22
CA SER A 67 -12.21 -26.85 28.05
C SER A 67 -10.82 -27.50 27.93
N THR A 68 -10.80 -28.79 28.27
CA THR A 68 -9.73 -29.72 27.96
C THR A 68 -9.93 -30.23 26.54
N THR A 69 -9.03 -29.97 25.58
CA THR A 69 -8.67 -30.98 24.56
C THR A 69 -7.36 -30.66 23.82
N SER A 70 -6.57 -31.73 23.67
CA SER A 70 -5.70 -32.08 22.54
C SER A 70 -4.41 -31.30 22.28
N GLY A 71 -3.30 -32.04 22.43
CA GLY A 71 -2.00 -31.67 21.93
C GLY A 71 -1.99 -31.46 20.42
N GLY A 72 -1.63 -30.25 20.02
CA GLY A 72 -0.90 -29.99 18.80
C GLY A 72 0.48 -29.48 19.21
N SER A 73 1.53 -29.92 18.51
CA SER A 73 2.81 -29.22 18.56
C SER A 73 2.61 -27.84 17.94
N THR A 74 2.18 -26.87 18.74
CA THR A 74 2.22 -25.46 18.38
C THR A 74 3.58 -24.95 18.78
N THR A 75 4.43 -24.68 17.79
CA THR A 75 5.45 -23.64 17.96
C THR A 75 4.74 -22.42 18.54
N PRO A 76 5.16 -21.89 19.70
CA PRO A 76 4.51 -20.72 20.26
C PRO A 76 4.66 -19.59 19.25
N THR A 77 3.53 -19.08 18.76
CA THR A 77 3.48 -17.80 18.08
C THR A 77 4.11 -16.76 19.01
N PRO A 78 5.22 -16.10 18.64
CA PRO A 78 5.70 -14.97 19.42
C PRO A 78 4.60 -13.91 19.40
N ALA A 79 4.04 -13.64 20.57
CA ALA A 79 2.92 -12.72 20.73
C ALA A 79 3.36 -11.24 20.78
N ASP A 80 4.66 -10.94 20.64
CA ASP A 80 5.23 -9.61 20.89
C ASP A 80 6.12 -9.08 19.75
N THR A 81 5.82 -9.46 18.50
CA THR A 81 6.56 -8.90 17.36
C THR A 81 6.30 -7.39 17.20
N LEU A 82 7.34 -6.59 17.08
CA LEU A 82 7.29 -5.19 16.71
C LEU A 82 8.26 -4.89 15.56
N LEU A 83 7.70 -4.69 14.37
CA LEU A 83 8.40 -4.11 13.23
C LEU A 83 8.23 -2.58 13.26
N THR A 84 9.31 -1.84 13.05
CA THR A 84 9.32 -0.40 12.83
C THR A 84 10.00 -0.11 11.50
N LEU A 85 9.30 0.60 10.61
CA LEU A 85 9.86 1.15 9.37
C LEU A 85 9.90 2.67 9.46
N SER A 86 11.08 3.26 9.28
CA SER A 86 11.27 4.70 9.17
C SER A 86 11.80 5.06 7.79
N PHE A 87 11.29 6.13 7.19
CA PHE A 87 11.73 6.63 5.88
C PHE A 87 11.28 8.08 5.68
N THR A 88 11.82 8.75 4.67
CA THR A 88 11.36 10.06 4.19
C THR A 88 11.10 9.96 2.69
N THR A 89 9.94 10.43 2.23
CA THR A 89 9.66 10.54 0.79
C THR A 89 10.35 11.78 0.22
N ALA A 90 10.56 11.82 -1.10
CA ALA A 90 11.09 12.99 -1.79
C ALA A 90 10.33 13.25 -3.08
N THR A 91 10.07 14.53 -3.37
CA THR A 91 9.30 14.99 -4.54
C THR A 91 9.73 14.32 -5.84
N VAL A 92 8.76 14.01 -6.69
CA VAL A 92 8.96 13.64 -8.09
C VAL A 92 8.82 14.83 -9.04
N GLY A 93 8.44 15.99 -8.52
CA GLY A 93 8.05 17.17 -9.30
C GLY A 93 6.64 17.03 -9.85
N GLY A 94 5.73 16.39 -9.10
CA GLY A 94 4.35 16.16 -9.51
C GLY A 94 3.50 17.43 -9.52
N GLU A 95 2.30 17.34 -10.11
CA GLU A 95 1.36 18.46 -10.27
C GLU A 95 1.02 19.15 -8.95
N TYR A 96 0.94 18.37 -7.87
CA TYR A 96 0.55 18.84 -6.56
C TYR A 96 1.72 19.01 -5.59
N GLU A 97 2.98 18.97 -6.05
CA GLU A 97 4.11 19.15 -5.13
C GLU A 97 3.96 20.45 -4.30
N PRO A 98 4.36 20.45 -3.02
CA PRO A 98 4.87 19.32 -2.23
C PRO A 98 3.76 18.49 -1.54
N GLU A 99 2.49 18.71 -1.92
CA GLU A 99 1.39 17.91 -1.41
C GLU A 99 1.48 16.48 -1.94
N ASN A 100 1.35 15.52 -1.03
CA ASN A 100 1.47 14.11 -1.37
C ASN A 100 0.51 13.25 -0.55
N VAL A 101 0.14 12.13 -1.16
CA VAL A 101 -0.60 11.04 -0.53
C VAL A 101 0.21 9.76 -0.62
N GLY A 102 -0.03 8.81 0.27
CA GLY A 102 0.72 7.56 0.28
C GLY A 102 0.21 6.55 1.29
N ALA A 103 0.76 5.35 1.20
CA ALA A 103 0.43 4.23 2.04
C ALA A 103 1.65 3.34 2.32
N VAL A 104 1.57 2.63 3.44
CA VAL A 104 2.50 1.59 3.87
C VAL A 104 1.71 0.34 4.19
N TRP A 105 2.09 -0.82 3.64
CA TRP A 105 1.39 -2.08 3.85
C TRP A 105 2.33 -3.28 3.85
N VAL A 106 1.85 -4.41 4.38
CA VAL A 106 2.58 -5.68 4.46
C VAL A 106 1.86 -6.73 3.61
N THR A 107 2.64 -7.55 2.91
CA THR A 107 2.19 -8.79 2.28
C THR A 107 3.00 -9.98 2.79
N ASP A 108 2.48 -11.18 2.61
CA ASP A 108 3.26 -12.40 2.73
C ASP A 108 4.21 -12.59 1.53
N ALA A 109 4.96 -13.68 1.54
CA ALA A 109 5.89 -14.06 0.47
C ALA A 109 5.23 -14.41 -0.88
N GLN A 110 3.90 -14.60 -0.90
CA GLN A 110 3.10 -14.86 -2.10
C GLN A 110 2.43 -13.58 -2.63
N ASP A 111 2.81 -12.41 -2.09
CA ASP A 111 2.18 -11.11 -2.37
C ASP A 111 0.68 -11.07 -1.98
N THR A 112 0.26 -11.94 -1.05
CA THR A 112 -1.06 -11.85 -0.44
C THR A 112 -1.04 -10.75 0.60
N PHE A 113 -2.04 -9.86 0.53
CA PHE A 113 -2.17 -8.76 1.48
C PHE A 113 -2.37 -9.25 2.92
N VAL A 114 -1.63 -8.63 3.85
CA VAL A 114 -1.71 -8.93 5.28
C VAL A 114 -2.35 -7.77 6.03
N LYS A 115 -1.82 -6.56 5.87
CA LYS A 115 -2.27 -5.38 6.64
C LYS A 115 -1.76 -4.06 6.07
N THR A 116 -2.57 -3.01 6.16
CA THR A 116 -2.13 -1.62 5.97
C THR A 116 -1.64 -1.04 7.30
N LEU A 117 -0.50 -0.38 7.32
CA LEU A 117 0.11 0.20 8.52
C LEU A 117 -0.11 1.72 8.63
N GLU A 118 -0.03 2.42 7.51
CA GLU A 118 -0.20 3.88 7.45
C GLU A 118 -0.84 4.26 6.11
N VAL A 119 -1.75 5.23 6.13
CA VAL A 119 -2.29 5.89 4.93
C VAL A 119 -2.38 7.38 5.19
N TRP A 120 -1.78 8.22 4.33
CA TRP A 120 -1.88 9.68 4.41
C TRP A 120 -2.57 10.28 3.18
N ALA A 121 -3.76 9.76 2.87
CA ALA A 121 -4.46 10.09 1.65
C ALA A 121 -5.81 10.81 1.84
N GLY A 122 -6.33 10.92 3.07
CA GLY A 122 -7.67 11.47 3.28
C GLY A 122 -8.72 10.79 2.38
N LYS A 123 -9.42 11.57 1.54
CA LYS A 123 -10.38 11.07 0.53
C LYS A 123 -9.75 10.77 -0.85
N ARG A 124 -8.43 10.85 -0.97
CA ARG A 124 -7.65 10.75 -2.22
C ARG A 124 -6.83 9.46 -2.29
N ASP A 125 -7.23 8.45 -1.53
CA ASP A 125 -6.62 7.14 -1.53
C ASP A 125 -6.79 6.40 -2.88
N GLU A 126 -7.75 6.83 -3.70
CA GLU A 126 -7.90 6.45 -5.12
C GLU A 126 -6.67 6.69 -6.00
N HIS A 127 -5.73 7.54 -5.58
CA HIS A 127 -4.48 7.77 -6.33
C HIS A 127 -3.35 6.80 -5.97
N LEU A 128 -3.56 5.92 -4.98
CA LEU A 128 -2.58 4.94 -4.52
C LEU A 128 -2.79 3.59 -5.21
N ILE A 129 -2.51 3.56 -6.51
CA ILE A 129 -2.86 2.45 -7.41
C ILE A 129 -2.28 1.12 -6.94
N LYS A 130 -1.03 1.10 -6.49
CA LYS A 130 -0.38 -0.15 -6.07
C LYS A 130 -0.97 -0.65 -4.76
N TRP A 131 -1.19 0.23 -3.79
CA TRP A 131 -1.83 -0.10 -2.53
C TRP A 131 -3.27 -0.57 -2.74
N GLN A 132 -4.05 0.12 -3.56
CA GLN A 132 -5.43 -0.28 -3.87
C GLN A 132 -5.51 -1.65 -4.53
N SER A 133 -4.60 -1.94 -5.46
CA SER A 133 -4.51 -3.26 -6.07
C SER A 133 -4.14 -4.35 -5.07
N ALA A 134 -3.35 -4.03 -4.03
CA ALA A 134 -2.94 -4.98 -3.01
C ALA A 134 -4.04 -5.19 -1.94
N SER A 135 -4.60 -4.11 -1.42
CA SER A 135 -5.59 -4.12 -0.32
C SER A 135 -7.01 -4.44 -0.78
N ALA A 136 -7.22 -4.60 -2.10
CA ALA A 136 -8.53 -4.72 -2.73
C ALA A 136 -9.50 -3.58 -2.31
N GLY A 137 -8.97 -2.41 -1.94
CA GLY A 137 -9.75 -1.21 -1.60
C GLY A 137 -10.41 -1.18 -0.21
N HIS A 138 -10.08 -2.10 0.72
CA HIS A 138 -10.91 -2.29 1.92
C HIS A 138 -10.20 -2.24 3.29
N ASP A 139 -8.88 -2.23 3.38
CA ASP A 139 -8.22 -2.55 4.65
C ASP A 139 -7.48 -1.37 5.30
N VAL A 140 -8.25 -0.41 5.82
CA VAL A 140 -7.77 0.69 6.70
C VAL A 140 -8.13 0.51 8.18
N VAL A 141 -8.71 -0.63 8.57
CA VAL A 141 -9.26 -0.88 9.92
C VAL A 141 -8.24 -0.63 11.03
N ASP A 142 -6.96 -0.93 10.77
CA ASP A 142 -5.85 -0.73 11.70
C ASP A 142 -4.75 0.20 11.16
N ALA A 143 -5.02 0.91 10.07
CA ALA A 143 -4.06 1.84 9.50
C ALA A 143 -4.07 3.16 10.26
N ILE A 144 -2.89 3.75 10.48
CA ILE A 144 -2.82 5.14 10.93
C ILE A 144 -3.24 6.03 9.75
N THR A 145 -4.50 6.45 9.73
CA THR A 145 -5.02 7.37 8.71
C THR A 145 -4.65 8.80 9.05
N ARG A 146 -4.02 9.51 8.13
CA ARG A 146 -3.68 10.93 8.24
C ARG A 146 -4.31 11.72 7.08
N ALA A 147 -4.39 13.03 7.26
CA ALA A 147 -4.69 13.94 6.17
C ALA A 147 -3.59 13.88 5.09
N THR A 148 -3.93 14.28 3.85
CA THR A 148 -2.96 14.60 2.80
C THR A 148 -1.83 15.45 3.39
N ARG A 149 -0.59 15.12 3.07
CA ARG A 149 0.58 15.85 3.60
C ARG A 149 0.87 17.03 2.70
N HIS A 150 1.13 18.19 3.29
CA HIS A 150 1.56 19.39 2.55
C HIS A 150 3.07 19.47 2.35
N THR A 151 3.83 18.49 2.84
CA THR A 151 5.28 18.41 2.68
C THR A 151 5.73 16.95 2.75
N HIS A 152 6.91 16.67 2.20
CA HIS A 152 7.62 15.43 2.46
C HIS A 152 8.24 15.46 3.86
N VAL A 153 7.88 14.50 4.70
CA VAL A 153 8.34 14.40 6.10
C VAL A 153 8.81 12.99 6.40
N ALA A 154 9.49 12.82 7.53
CA ALA A 154 9.80 11.50 8.04
C ALA A 154 8.50 10.77 8.46
N HIS A 155 8.39 9.52 8.03
CA HIS A 155 7.36 8.56 8.40
C HIS A 155 7.93 7.53 9.36
N GLN A 156 7.06 7.01 10.22
CA GLN A 156 7.35 5.88 11.08
C GLN A 156 6.09 5.01 11.14
N SER A 157 6.17 3.83 10.54
CA SER A 157 5.08 2.86 10.48
C SER A 157 5.44 1.66 11.35
N LEU A 158 4.44 1.14 12.07
CA LEU A 158 4.63 0.05 13.03
C LEU A 158 3.76 -1.13 12.63
N TRP A 159 4.28 -2.34 12.78
CA TRP A 159 3.52 -3.57 12.62
C TRP A 159 3.76 -4.50 13.79
N ASN A 160 2.67 -4.96 14.40
CA ASN A 160 2.69 -5.83 15.58
C ASN A 160 2.63 -7.33 15.25
N GLY A 161 2.90 -7.70 13.99
CA GLY A 161 2.83 -9.10 13.55
C GLY A 161 1.40 -9.67 13.43
N THR A 162 0.38 -8.82 13.26
CA THR A 162 -1.01 -9.27 13.07
C THR A 162 -1.54 -8.97 11.67
N ASP A 163 -2.58 -9.69 11.23
CA ASP A 163 -3.35 -9.38 10.03
C ASP A 163 -4.41 -8.29 10.30
N ASN A 164 -5.18 -7.91 9.28
CA ASN A 164 -6.28 -6.94 9.40
C ASN A 164 -7.43 -7.39 10.33
N GLY A 165 -7.51 -8.68 10.66
CA GLY A 165 -8.44 -9.22 11.65
C GLY A 165 -7.90 -9.21 13.08
N GLY A 166 -6.71 -8.63 13.28
CA GLY A 166 -6.01 -8.61 14.56
C GLY A 166 -5.43 -9.97 14.98
N GLN A 167 -5.43 -10.97 14.10
CA GLN A 167 -4.88 -12.29 14.40
C GLN A 167 -3.39 -12.29 14.13
N THR A 168 -2.61 -12.89 15.04
CA THR A 168 -1.16 -12.99 14.83
C THR A 168 -0.85 -13.89 13.63
N VAL A 169 -0.03 -13.39 12.71
CA VAL A 169 0.37 -14.14 11.53
C VAL A 169 1.57 -15.05 11.82
N PRO A 170 1.70 -16.18 11.11
CA PRO A 170 2.81 -17.13 11.30
C PRO A 170 4.19 -16.48 11.12
N ASP A 171 5.20 -17.05 11.75
CA ASP A 171 6.59 -16.71 11.43
C ASP A 171 6.92 -17.13 9.99
N GLY A 172 7.72 -16.33 9.28
CA GLY A 172 7.97 -16.53 7.86
C GLY A 172 8.49 -15.29 7.14
N ALA A 173 8.59 -15.40 5.83
CA ALA A 173 9.00 -14.30 4.96
C ALA A 173 7.83 -13.38 4.64
N TYR A 174 8.08 -12.09 4.74
CA TYR A 174 7.12 -11.02 4.48
C TYR A 174 7.78 -9.91 3.68
N ARG A 175 6.95 -9.03 3.14
CA ARG A 175 7.40 -7.83 2.43
C ARG A 175 6.61 -6.63 2.93
N ILE A 176 7.32 -5.56 3.26
CA ILE A 176 6.71 -4.26 3.55
C ILE A 176 6.88 -3.36 2.32
N TYR A 177 5.82 -2.66 1.98
CA TYR A 177 5.74 -1.78 0.83
C TYR A 177 5.46 -0.35 1.27
N VAL A 178 5.95 0.59 0.46
CA VAL A 178 5.62 2.01 0.55
C VAL A 178 5.26 2.51 -0.83
N GLU A 179 4.18 3.26 -0.96
CA GLU A 179 3.80 4.00 -2.17
C GLU A 179 3.49 5.44 -1.78
N PHE A 180 3.84 6.39 -2.64
CA PHE A 180 3.29 7.74 -2.57
C PHE A 180 3.08 8.31 -3.97
N THR A 181 2.30 9.37 -4.07
CA THR A 181 2.14 10.17 -5.29
C THR A 181 1.91 11.64 -4.96
N GLU A 182 2.35 12.50 -5.89
CA GLU A 182 2.07 13.94 -5.95
C GLU A 182 1.15 14.28 -7.14
N ASP A 183 0.59 13.27 -7.80
CA ASP A 183 -0.25 13.38 -8.99
C ASP A 183 -1.59 12.64 -8.78
N ASN A 184 -2.61 13.07 -9.52
CA ASN A 184 -3.91 12.40 -9.58
C ASN A 184 -3.83 11.14 -10.47
N SER A 185 -3.14 10.11 -9.98
CA SER A 185 -3.13 8.80 -10.63
C SER A 185 -4.51 8.14 -10.47
N SER A 186 -4.97 7.37 -11.46
CA SER A 186 -6.23 6.63 -11.36
C SER A 186 -6.06 5.20 -11.84
N GLU A 187 -7.04 4.33 -11.59
CA GLU A 187 -6.95 2.94 -12.01
C GLU A 187 -6.70 2.84 -13.53
N GLY A 188 -5.64 2.11 -13.91
CA GLY A 188 -5.17 2.00 -15.29
C GLY A 188 -4.02 2.95 -15.65
N GLU A 189 -3.75 3.96 -14.82
CA GLU A 189 -2.56 4.79 -14.90
C GLU A 189 -1.37 4.13 -14.17
N PRO A 190 -0.12 4.52 -14.49
CA PRO A 190 1.04 4.08 -13.72
C PRO A 190 0.91 4.44 -12.25
N ALA A 191 1.26 3.51 -11.37
CA ALA A 191 1.41 3.80 -9.95
C ALA A 191 2.47 4.88 -9.71
N GLY A 192 2.31 5.66 -8.65
CA GLY A 192 3.33 6.58 -8.16
C GLY A 192 4.60 5.84 -7.71
N PRO A 193 5.66 6.56 -7.29
CA PRO A 193 6.85 5.93 -6.75
C PRO A 193 6.52 4.97 -5.61
N TRP A 194 7.14 3.80 -5.66
CA TRP A 194 6.99 2.79 -4.62
C TRP A 194 8.31 2.07 -4.36
N MET A 195 8.41 1.47 -3.18
CA MET A 195 9.51 0.59 -2.79
C MET A 195 8.99 -0.60 -1.99
N SER A 196 9.81 -1.63 -1.87
CA SER A 196 9.53 -2.79 -1.02
C SER A 196 10.79 -3.26 -0.31
N ILE A 197 10.62 -3.82 0.88
CA ILE A 197 11.71 -4.40 1.69
C ILE A 197 11.25 -5.79 2.15
N ASP A 198 12.05 -6.80 1.82
CA ASP A 198 11.85 -8.16 2.34
C ASP A 198 12.37 -8.24 3.78
N PHE A 199 11.66 -8.96 4.64
CA PHE A 199 12.08 -9.24 6.01
C PHE A 199 11.54 -10.59 6.49
N THR A 200 12.09 -11.14 7.57
CA THR A 200 11.63 -12.43 8.13
C THR A 200 11.08 -12.23 9.53
N LYS A 201 9.79 -12.48 9.72
CA LYS A 201 9.18 -12.58 11.06
C LYS A 201 9.64 -13.87 11.72
N GLY A 202 10.18 -13.77 12.93
CA GLY A 202 10.62 -14.92 13.72
C GLY A 202 11.23 -14.48 15.05
N SER A 203 11.88 -15.42 15.74
CA SER A 203 12.46 -15.18 17.07
C SER A 203 13.81 -14.42 17.06
N ALA A 204 14.34 -14.07 15.89
CA ALA A 204 15.60 -13.35 15.78
C ALA A 204 15.31 -11.87 15.50
N PRO A 205 15.95 -10.92 16.24
CA PRO A 205 15.83 -9.52 15.91
C PRO A 205 16.53 -9.21 14.59
N GLU A 206 15.99 -8.24 13.87
CA GLU A 206 16.56 -7.72 12.64
C GLU A 206 16.67 -6.20 12.74
N GLU A 207 17.81 -5.63 12.38
CA GLU A 207 17.98 -4.18 12.29
C GLU A 207 18.89 -3.85 11.12
N ARG A 208 18.42 -2.98 10.23
CA ARG A 208 19.16 -2.66 9.01
C ARG A 208 18.79 -1.30 8.44
N ALA A 209 19.83 -0.53 8.11
CA ALA A 209 19.73 0.60 7.20
C ALA A 209 19.61 0.11 5.75
N VAL A 210 18.58 0.57 5.04
CA VAL A 210 18.37 0.27 3.62
C VAL A 210 18.93 1.44 2.80
N PRO A 211 19.70 1.19 1.73
CA PRO A 211 20.20 2.27 0.87
C PRO A 211 19.07 3.13 0.32
N ASP A 212 19.30 4.45 0.27
CA ASP A 212 18.37 5.40 -0.31
C ASP A 212 18.03 5.02 -1.77
N GLN A 213 16.78 5.28 -2.13
CA GLN A 213 16.24 5.10 -3.47
C GLN A 213 15.81 6.46 -4.02
N ARG A 214 15.52 6.53 -5.33
CA ARG A 214 15.28 7.78 -6.07
C ARG A 214 14.33 8.76 -5.37
N ASN A 215 13.32 8.28 -4.64
CA ASN A 215 12.31 9.08 -3.95
C ASN A 215 12.08 8.68 -2.49
N PHE A 216 12.99 7.89 -1.92
CA PHE A 216 12.90 7.39 -0.55
C PHE A 216 14.28 7.47 0.10
N ALA A 217 14.38 8.22 1.19
CA ALA A 217 15.64 8.45 1.89
C ALA A 217 15.54 8.14 3.37
N GLY A 218 16.68 7.87 4.02
CA GLY A 218 16.75 7.59 5.45
C GLY A 218 15.97 6.35 5.84
N ILE A 219 16.01 5.31 4.99
CA ILE A 219 15.22 4.10 5.14
C ILE A 219 15.86 3.20 6.22
N HIS A 220 15.11 2.89 7.26
CA HIS A 220 15.56 2.05 8.37
C HIS A 220 14.45 1.06 8.78
N LEU A 221 14.82 -0.22 8.86
CA LEU A 221 13.93 -1.29 9.31
C LEU A 221 14.47 -1.92 10.58
N SER A 222 13.62 -2.06 11.58
CA SER A 222 13.89 -2.76 12.84
C SER A 222 12.76 -3.74 13.13
N LEU A 223 13.09 -4.95 13.54
CA LEU A 223 12.18 -6.01 13.97
C LEU A 223 12.64 -6.53 15.33
N THR A 224 11.77 -6.41 16.32
CA THR A 224 11.97 -6.97 17.65
C THR A 224 10.94 -8.07 17.89
N PRO A 225 11.35 -9.32 18.18
CA PRO A 225 10.43 -10.44 18.43
C PRO A 225 9.68 -10.37 19.76
#